data_AF-A0A9P6DN98-F1
#
_entry.id   AF-A0A9P6DN98-F1
#
_cell.length_a   1.000
_cell.length_b   1.000
_cell.length_c   1.000
_cell.angle_alpha   90.00
_cell.angle_beta   90.00
_cell.angle_gamma   90.00
#
_symmetry.space_group_name_H-M   'P 1'
#
loop_
_entity.id
_entity.type
_entity.pdbx_description
1 polymer ?
#
loop_
_entity_poly.entity_id
_entity_poly.type
_entity_poly.pdbx_seq_one_letter_code
_entity_poly.pdbx_strand_id
1 'polypeptide(L)'
;MAPKSLLTLYGLNDTVLGLVGGSIPQSEGLDHAVRYFGTWSGSDKLMMTVQYTGKIVAPTLRLRALLQYTDDLRDAPFSPTADGLSKLSETLSAARRVSGLWGILPIIKWLSSIERSNPTSRAQLTIERIQALSMLAFYILETISFFASPAAPLIPRSVLSERGAARASLWSVRAWGLYTVLQIVHLRNDWKEAQEETARSREERSRARLLQRRPLRSGRRSRVSSLRLSLIWRSCRALFIGPLLVVYLRPSIPLPCSALSLLWLRSMVAGRRHAYRLPHVSPYIYKQWSVYHPFFHA
;
A
#
# COMPACT_ATOMS: atom_id res chain seq x y z
N MET A 1 -48.59 -43.26 -32.95
CA MET A 1 -48.26 -41.87 -32.55
C MET A 1 -47.80 -41.90 -31.11
N ALA A 2 -46.48 -41.95 -30.87
CA ALA A 2 -45.94 -41.92 -29.52
C ALA A 2 -45.81 -40.45 -29.06
N PRO A 3 -46.27 -40.11 -27.85
CA PRO A 3 -46.18 -38.75 -27.35
C PRO A 3 -44.72 -38.38 -27.10
N LYS A 4 -44.32 -37.18 -27.52
CA LYS A 4 -43.03 -36.57 -27.20
C LYS A 4 -42.95 -36.42 -25.67
N SER A 5 -42.33 -37.38 -25.02
CA SER A 5 -42.11 -37.36 -23.58
C SER A 5 -41.26 -36.15 -23.24
N LEU A 6 -41.90 -35.17 -22.60
CA LEU A 6 -41.42 -34.38 -21.48
C LEU A 6 -39.89 -34.28 -21.42
N LEU A 7 -39.36 -33.08 -21.69
CA LEU A 7 -38.05 -32.63 -21.20
C LEU A 7 -37.83 -33.20 -19.81
N THR A 8 -37.07 -34.28 -19.73
CA THR A 8 -36.83 -35.01 -18.49
C THR A 8 -36.17 -34.02 -17.54
N LEU A 9 -36.57 -34.01 -16.27
CA LEU A 9 -36.03 -33.08 -15.26
C LEU A 9 -34.47 -33.01 -15.29
N TYR A 10 -33.85 -34.14 -15.63
CA TYR A 10 -32.42 -34.29 -15.89
C TYR A 10 -31.89 -33.44 -17.04
N GLY A 11 -32.57 -33.36 -18.20
CA GLY A 11 -32.15 -32.52 -19.33
C GLY A 11 -32.31 -31.02 -19.07
N LEU A 12 -33.30 -30.63 -18.26
CA LEU A 12 -33.44 -29.25 -17.78
C LEU A 12 -32.30 -28.88 -16.81
N ASN A 13 -31.97 -29.78 -15.86
CA ASN A 13 -30.82 -29.59 -14.97
C ASN A 13 -29.51 -29.51 -15.75
N ASP A 14 -29.26 -30.38 -16.73
CA ASP A 14 -28.03 -30.34 -17.53
C ASP A 14 -27.94 -29.06 -18.38
N THR A 15 -29.08 -28.53 -18.86
CA THR A 15 -29.10 -27.26 -19.61
C THR A 15 -28.85 -26.06 -18.69
N VAL A 16 -29.43 -26.06 -17.48
CA VAL A 16 -29.23 -24.99 -16.48
C VAL A 16 -27.82 -25.03 -15.88
N LEU A 17 -27.30 -26.22 -15.58
CA LEU A 17 -25.95 -26.42 -15.06
C LEU A 17 -24.87 -26.23 -16.15
N GLY A 18 -25.18 -26.62 -17.39
CA GLY A 18 -24.30 -26.46 -18.56
C GLY A 18 -24.31 -25.06 -19.17
N LEU A 19 -25.31 -24.23 -18.86
CA LEU A 19 -25.43 -22.85 -19.35
C LEU A 19 -24.19 -22.00 -19.01
N VAL A 20 -23.60 -22.22 -17.83
CA VAL A 20 -22.36 -21.55 -17.42
C VAL A 20 -21.17 -22.00 -18.27
N GLY A 21 -21.05 -23.31 -18.53
CA GLY A 21 -20.00 -23.88 -19.36
C GLY A 21 -20.11 -23.53 -20.85
N GLY A 22 -21.33 -23.35 -21.35
CA GLY A 22 -21.59 -22.89 -22.73
C GLY A 22 -21.42 -21.38 -22.91
N SER A 23 -21.67 -20.58 -21.87
CA SER A 23 -21.60 -19.11 -21.94
C SER A 23 -20.21 -18.54 -21.68
N ILE A 24 -19.34 -19.27 -20.98
CA ILE A 24 -18.00 -18.82 -20.63
C ILE A 24 -16.98 -19.63 -21.45
N PRO A 25 -16.47 -19.11 -22.58
CA PRO A 25 -15.41 -19.79 -23.32
C PRO A 25 -14.15 -19.90 -22.46
N GLN A 26 -13.46 -21.05 -22.56
CA GLN A 26 -12.14 -21.19 -21.95
C GLN A 26 -11.20 -20.12 -22.53
N SER A 27 -10.66 -19.29 -21.65
CA SER A 27 -9.72 -18.24 -22.04
C SER A 27 -8.47 -18.34 -21.19
N GLU A 28 -7.32 -18.35 -21.85
CA GLU A 28 -6.00 -18.37 -21.21
C GLU A 28 -5.84 -17.20 -20.22
N GLY A 29 -6.43 -16.04 -20.54
CA GLY A 29 -6.45 -14.88 -19.66
C GLY A 29 -7.21 -15.10 -18.35
N LEU A 30 -8.36 -15.77 -18.38
CA LEU A 30 -9.11 -16.13 -17.17
C LEU A 30 -8.33 -17.12 -16.32
N ASP A 31 -7.71 -18.13 -16.95
CA ASP A 31 -6.89 -19.12 -16.23
C ASP A 31 -5.69 -18.47 -15.54
N HIS A 32 -5.02 -17.53 -16.22
CA HIS A 32 -3.95 -16.73 -15.62
C HIS A 32 -4.45 -15.85 -14.48
N ALA A 33 -5.60 -15.19 -14.64
CA ALA A 33 -6.19 -14.36 -13.61
C ALA A 33 -6.57 -15.18 -12.37
N VAL A 34 -7.21 -16.33 -12.55
CA VAL A 34 -7.55 -17.27 -11.47
C VAL A 34 -6.28 -17.74 -10.75
N ARG A 35 -5.24 -18.12 -11.50
CA ARG A 35 -3.95 -18.52 -10.90
C ARG A 35 -3.32 -17.38 -10.11
N TYR A 36 -3.32 -16.17 -10.65
CA TYR A 36 -2.73 -15.00 -9.99
C TYR A 36 -3.52 -14.60 -8.73
N PHE A 37 -4.82 -14.42 -8.83
CA PHE A 37 -5.69 -14.04 -7.71
C PHE A 37 -5.86 -15.15 -6.68
N GLY A 38 -5.67 -16.41 -7.07
CA GLY A 38 -5.59 -17.55 -6.15
C GLY A 38 -4.34 -17.53 -5.27
N THR A 39 -3.30 -16.78 -5.65
CA THR A 39 -2.16 -16.56 -4.75
C THR A 39 -2.49 -15.49 -3.72
N TRP A 40 -1.97 -15.67 -2.51
CA TRP A 40 -2.05 -14.68 -1.43
C TRP A 40 -1.56 -13.29 -1.85
N SER A 41 -0.45 -13.23 -2.59
CA SER A 41 0.13 -11.97 -3.04
C SER A 41 -0.72 -11.29 -4.12
N GLY A 42 -1.30 -12.08 -5.04
CA GLY A 42 -2.12 -11.54 -6.12
C GLY A 42 -3.44 -10.96 -5.62
N SER A 43 -4.11 -11.66 -4.68
CA SER A 43 -5.33 -11.14 -4.06
C SER A 43 -5.07 -9.88 -3.23
N ASP A 44 -3.98 -9.81 -2.44
CA ASP A 44 -3.63 -8.58 -1.71
C ASP A 44 -3.38 -7.40 -2.67
N LYS A 45 -2.66 -7.62 -3.76
CA LYS A 45 -2.41 -6.57 -4.78
C LYS A 45 -3.69 -6.10 -5.47
N LEU A 46 -4.62 -7.02 -5.74
CA LEU A 46 -5.93 -6.66 -6.28
C LEU A 46 -6.70 -5.78 -5.29
N MET A 47 -6.84 -6.24 -4.04
CA MET A 47 -7.51 -5.49 -2.98
C MET A 47 -6.86 -4.13 -2.75
N MET A 48 -5.52 -4.07 -2.80
CA MET A 48 -4.74 -2.85 -2.73
C MET A 48 -5.10 -1.89 -3.86
N THR A 49 -5.13 -2.39 -5.10
CA THR A 49 -5.45 -1.59 -6.28
C THR A 49 -6.86 -1.01 -6.15
N VAL A 50 -7.86 -1.84 -5.83
CA VAL A 50 -9.25 -1.37 -5.64
C VAL A 50 -9.35 -0.36 -4.50
N GLN A 51 -8.67 -0.60 -3.38
CA GLN A 51 -8.64 0.31 -2.24
C GLN A 51 -8.08 1.69 -2.62
N TYR A 52 -6.89 1.74 -3.24
CA TYR A 52 -6.25 2.99 -3.59
C TYR A 52 -6.96 3.71 -4.73
N THR A 53 -7.48 2.98 -5.71
CA THR A 53 -8.37 3.54 -6.74
C THR A 53 -9.60 4.16 -6.09
N GLY A 54 -10.22 3.50 -5.11
CA GLY A 54 -11.35 4.04 -4.37
C GLY A 54 -11.02 5.35 -3.64
N LYS A 55 -9.86 5.43 -2.99
CA LYS A 55 -9.38 6.64 -2.29
C LYS A 55 -9.11 7.82 -3.23
N ILE A 56 -8.84 7.57 -4.52
CA ILE A 56 -8.64 8.61 -5.54
C ILE A 56 -9.97 8.97 -6.19
N VAL A 57 -10.75 7.97 -6.61
CA VAL A 57 -11.97 8.15 -7.39
C VAL A 57 -13.10 8.73 -6.53
N ALA A 58 -13.27 8.29 -5.29
CA ALA A 58 -14.33 8.81 -4.42
C ALA A 58 -14.29 10.35 -4.23
N PRO A 59 -13.16 10.98 -3.86
CA PRO A 59 -13.12 12.43 -3.76
C PRO A 59 -13.32 13.12 -5.12
N THR A 60 -12.85 12.54 -6.24
CA THR A 60 -13.14 13.11 -7.57
C THR A 60 -14.62 13.08 -7.93
N LEU A 61 -15.34 12.02 -7.57
CA LEU A 61 -16.79 11.91 -7.76
C LEU A 61 -17.56 12.87 -6.86
N ARG A 62 -17.10 13.11 -5.62
CA ARG A 62 -17.68 14.14 -4.75
C ARG A 62 -17.46 15.53 -5.30
N LEU A 63 -16.24 15.85 -5.76
CA LEU A 63 -15.95 17.13 -6.39
C LEU A 63 -16.81 17.35 -7.63
N ARG A 64 -16.96 16.34 -8.49
CA ARG A 64 -17.84 16.41 -9.66
C ARG A 64 -19.29 16.66 -9.26
N ALA A 65 -19.80 15.96 -8.25
CA ALA A 65 -21.18 16.15 -7.79
C ALA A 65 -21.42 17.55 -7.23
N LEU A 66 -20.43 18.13 -6.54
CA LEU A 66 -20.48 19.52 -6.07
C LEU A 66 -20.51 20.51 -7.23
N LEU A 67 -19.66 20.34 -8.24
CA LEU A 67 -19.66 21.19 -9.44
C LEU A 67 -20.98 21.11 -10.22
N GLN A 68 -21.55 19.92 -10.34
CA GLN A 68 -22.86 19.75 -10.99
C GLN A 68 -24.00 20.39 -10.20
N TYR A 69 -23.91 20.41 -8.87
CA TYR A 69 -24.89 21.07 -8.02
C TYR A 69 -24.76 22.61 -8.10
N THR A 70 -23.55 23.15 -8.20
CA THR A 70 -23.37 24.60 -8.39
C THR A 70 -23.89 25.10 -9.74
N ASP A 71 -23.86 24.25 -10.76
CA ASP A 71 -24.36 24.55 -12.10
C ASP A 71 -25.85 24.21 -12.29
N ASP A 72 -26.56 23.87 -11.21
CA ASP A 72 -27.98 23.46 -11.22
C ASP A 72 -28.29 22.25 -12.14
N LEU A 73 -27.27 21.45 -12.45
CA LEU A 73 -27.37 20.23 -13.26
C LEU A 73 -27.75 18.99 -12.43
N ARG A 74 -27.87 19.15 -11.10
CA ARG A 74 -28.11 18.06 -10.16
C ARG A 74 -28.80 18.59 -8.91
N ASP A 75 -29.83 17.89 -8.46
CA ASP A 75 -30.64 18.29 -7.29
C ASP A 75 -29.91 18.23 -5.95
N ALA A 76 -28.81 17.47 -5.86
CA ALA A 76 -28.12 17.21 -4.60
C ALA A 76 -26.59 17.28 -4.70
N PRO A 77 -25.91 17.86 -3.70
CA PRO A 77 -24.45 18.03 -3.70
C PRO A 77 -23.67 16.74 -3.37
N PHE A 78 -24.36 15.61 -3.18
CA PHE A 78 -23.76 14.34 -2.78
C PHE A 78 -23.83 13.27 -3.88
N SER A 79 -22.84 12.37 -3.89
CA SER A 79 -22.76 11.23 -4.80
C SER A 79 -22.84 9.91 -4.02
N PRO A 80 -23.94 9.15 -4.11
CA PRO A 80 -24.07 7.87 -3.40
C PRO A 80 -23.01 6.86 -3.85
N THR A 81 -22.58 6.91 -5.10
CA THR A 81 -21.48 6.09 -5.64
C THR A 81 -20.15 6.42 -4.95
N ALA A 82 -19.88 7.70 -4.68
CA ALA A 82 -18.65 8.11 -4.00
C ALA A 82 -18.62 7.61 -2.54
N ASP A 83 -19.77 7.58 -1.88
CA ASP A 83 -19.90 7.06 -0.52
C ASP A 83 -19.77 5.54 -0.48
N GLY A 84 -20.40 4.84 -1.44
CA GLY A 84 -20.23 3.39 -1.59
C GLY A 84 -18.77 3.00 -1.84
N LEU A 85 -18.07 3.74 -2.70
CA LEU A 85 -16.67 3.49 -3.02
C LEU A 85 -15.74 3.81 -1.84
N SER A 86 -16.04 4.87 -1.08
CA SER A 86 -15.32 5.20 0.16
C SER A 86 -15.46 4.06 1.18
N LYS A 87 -16.68 3.60 1.44
CA LYS A 87 -16.97 2.47 2.33
C LYS A 87 -16.25 1.19 1.88
N LEU A 88 -16.33 0.85 0.58
CA LEU A 88 -15.61 -0.29 0.02
C LEU A 88 -14.10 -0.18 0.29
N SER A 89 -13.51 0.99 0.07
CA SER A 89 -12.08 1.21 0.30
C SER A 89 -11.68 1.08 1.78
N GLU A 90 -12.55 1.50 2.70
CA GLU A 90 -12.35 1.36 4.15
C GLU A 90 -12.45 -0.12 4.58
N THR A 91 -13.47 -0.84 4.10
CA THR A 91 -13.64 -2.27 4.36
C THR A 91 -12.45 -3.07 3.83
N LEU A 92 -12.01 -2.81 2.58
CA LEU A 92 -10.81 -3.43 2.03
C LEU A 92 -9.56 -3.08 2.84
N SER A 93 -9.45 -1.84 3.33
CA SER A 93 -8.34 -1.44 4.21
C SER A 93 -8.33 -2.21 5.53
N ALA A 94 -9.49 -2.54 6.09
CA ALA A 94 -9.59 -3.35 7.30
C ALA A 94 -9.26 -4.83 7.01
N ALA A 95 -9.84 -5.38 5.96
CA ALA A 95 -9.57 -6.76 5.51
C ALA A 95 -8.08 -6.99 5.25
N ARG A 96 -7.41 -6.04 4.58
CA ARG A 96 -5.98 -6.11 4.31
C ARG A 96 -5.09 -6.03 5.54
N ARG A 97 -5.50 -5.28 6.57
CA ARG A 97 -4.77 -5.24 7.85
C ARG A 97 -4.86 -6.58 8.58
N VAL A 98 -6.04 -7.20 8.58
CA VAL A 98 -6.24 -8.55 9.15
C VAL A 98 -5.45 -9.58 8.35
N SER A 99 -5.53 -9.53 7.02
CA SER A 99 -4.79 -10.45 6.16
C SER A 99 -3.27 -10.27 6.37
N GLY A 100 -2.79 -9.03 6.54
CA GLY A 100 -1.40 -8.69 6.82
C GLY A 100 -0.74 -9.47 7.96
N LEU A 101 -1.52 -10.00 8.92
CA LEU A 101 -1.03 -10.91 9.97
C LEU A 101 -0.23 -12.09 9.42
N TRP A 102 -0.70 -12.67 8.32
CA TRP A 102 -0.03 -13.80 7.67
C TRP A 102 1.31 -13.40 7.05
N GLY A 103 1.54 -12.10 6.82
CA GLY A 103 2.80 -11.52 6.38
C GLY A 103 3.95 -11.64 7.40
N ILE A 104 3.65 -11.95 8.66
CA ILE A 104 4.66 -12.17 9.70
C ILE A 104 5.45 -13.47 9.44
N LEU A 105 4.80 -14.53 8.94
CA LEU A 105 5.45 -15.83 8.73
C LEU A 105 6.60 -15.76 7.69
N PRO A 106 6.43 -15.11 6.51
CA PRO A 106 7.54 -14.85 5.60
C PRO A 106 8.69 -14.04 6.23
N ILE A 107 8.40 -13.10 7.12
CA ILE A 107 9.43 -12.29 7.79
C ILE A 107 10.25 -13.14 8.76
N ILE A 108 9.61 -14.03 9.52
CA ILE A 108 10.32 -14.97 10.40
C ILE A 108 11.21 -15.90 9.56
N LYS A 109 10.69 -16.42 8.44
CA LYS A 109 11.48 -17.22 7.50
C LYS A 109 12.66 -16.43 6.95
N TRP A 110 12.46 -15.16 6.58
CA TRP A 110 13.51 -14.27 6.11
C TRP A 110 14.58 -14.05 7.18
N LEU A 111 14.19 -13.75 8.42
CA LEU A 111 15.11 -13.60 9.56
C LEU A 111 15.93 -14.88 9.78
N SER A 112 15.30 -16.05 9.73
CA SER A 112 16.01 -17.33 9.83
C SER A 112 16.97 -17.57 8.67
N SER A 113 16.62 -17.14 7.45
CA SER A 113 17.51 -17.27 6.29
C SER A 113 18.74 -16.39 6.40
N ILE A 114 18.59 -15.15 6.93
CA ILE A 114 19.71 -14.22 7.14
C ILE A 114 20.75 -14.83 8.09
N GLU A 115 20.31 -15.49 9.16
CA GLU A 115 21.20 -16.14 10.13
C GLU A 115 21.94 -17.37 9.58
N ARG A 116 21.40 -18.02 8.54
CA ARG A 116 22.00 -19.21 7.92
C ARG A 116 22.86 -18.88 6.70
N SER A 117 22.64 -17.72 6.09
CA SER A 117 23.47 -17.24 4.98
C SER A 117 24.78 -16.65 5.50
N ASN A 118 25.89 -16.95 4.82
CA ASN A 118 27.16 -16.26 5.05
C ASN A 118 27.19 -14.99 4.18
N PRO A 119 27.03 -13.78 4.75
CA PRO A 119 26.99 -12.54 3.98
C PRO A 119 28.40 -12.13 3.53
N THR A 120 28.47 -11.40 2.41
CA THR A 120 29.71 -10.84 1.85
C THR A 120 30.37 -9.85 2.82
N SER A 121 29.58 -9.13 3.62
CA SER A 121 30.07 -8.17 4.62
C SER A 121 29.25 -8.17 5.92
N ARG A 122 29.92 -7.92 7.06
CA ARG A 122 29.27 -7.79 8.38
C ARG A 122 28.32 -6.60 8.46
N ALA A 123 28.61 -5.51 7.76
CA ALA A 123 27.76 -4.32 7.73
C ALA A 123 26.42 -4.60 7.04
N GLN A 124 26.45 -5.32 5.91
CA GLN A 124 25.24 -5.73 5.19
C GLN A 124 24.36 -6.65 6.03
N LEU A 125 24.96 -7.60 6.75
CA LEU A 125 24.23 -8.46 7.68
C LEU A 125 23.46 -7.66 8.72
N THR A 126 24.12 -6.66 9.32
CA THR A 126 23.49 -5.81 10.33
C THR A 126 22.33 -5.00 9.72
N ILE A 127 22.50 -4.47 8.50
CA ILE A 127 21.43 -3.76 7.79
C ILE A 127 20.24 -4.68 7.58
N GLU A 128 20.45 -5.88 7.03
CA GLU A 128 19.39 -6.85 6.73
C GLU A 128 18.65 -7.31 8.00
N ARG A 129 19.38 -7.55 9.09
CA ARG A 129 18.78 -7.85 10.40
C ARG A 129 17.90 -6.73 10.90
N ILE A 130 18.37 -5.48 10.87
CA ILE A 130 17.58 -4.33 11.33
C ILE A 130 16.37 -4.12 10.40
N GLN A 131 16.51 -4.36 9.09
CA GLN A 131 15.38 -4.31 8.14
C GLN A 131 14.31 -5.34 8.50
N ALA A 132 14.70 -6.60 8.67
CA ALA A 132 13.77 -7.67 9.02
C ALA A 132 13.09 -7.42 10.39
N LEU A 133 13.87 -6.98 11.40
CA LEU A 133 13.33 -6.62 12.71
C LEU A 133 12.39 -5.42 12.64
N SER A 134 12.70 -4.40 11.83
CA SER A 134 11.83 -3.23 11.65
C SER A 134 10.50 -3.60 10.98
N MET A 135 10.51 -4.51 10.00
CA MET A 135 9.30 -5.03 9.39
C MET A 135 8.48 -5.89 10.36
N LEU A 136 9.13 -6.72 11.17
CA LEU A 136 8.47 -7.49 12.21
C LEU A 136 7.77 -6.58 13.23
N ALA A 137 8.47 -5.55 13.71
CA ALA A 137 7.92 -4.55 14.63
C ALA A 137 6.75 -3.79 14.00
N PHE A 138 6.86 -3.41 12.72
CA PHE A 138 5.78 -2.76 11.97
C PHE A 138 4.49 -3.58 12.00
N TYR A 139 4.54 -4.85 11.56
CA TYR A 139 3.34 -5.69 11.47
C TYR A 139 2.72 -6.00 12.84
N ILE A 140 3.55 -6.26 13.87
CA ILE A 140 3.06 -6.51 15.23
C ILE A 140 2.38 -5.26 15.81
N LEU A 141 3.01 -4.10 15.69
CA LEU A 141 2.45 -2.85 16.20
C LEU A 141 1.20 -2.41 15.43
N GLU A 142 1.19 -2.58 14.11
CA GLU A 142 0.01 -2.31 13.28
C GLU A 142 -1.17 -3.19 13.71
N THR A 143 -0.92 -4.48 13.91
CA THR A 143 -1.91 -5.44 14.40
C THR A 143 -2.49 -5.04 15.76
N ILE A 144 -1.63 -4.73 16.72
CA ILE A 144 -2.04 -4.30 18.06
C ILE A 144 -2.88 -3.02 17.95
N SER A 145 -2.45 -2.06 17.13
CA SER A 145 -3.19 -0.82 16.92
C SER A 145 -4.57 -1.03 16.27
N PHE A 146 -4.68 -2.00 15.36
CA PHE A 146 -5.93 -2.33 14.69
C PHE A 146 -6.91 -3.01 15.64
N PHE A 147 -6.46 -4.01 16.40
CA PHE A 147 -7.32 -4.76 17.33
C PHE A 147 -7.67 -4.00 18.62
N ALA A 148 -6.98 -2.91 18.91
CA ALA A 148 -7.36 -1.96 19.95
C ALA A 148 -8.21 -0.80 19.41
N SER A 149 -8.41 -0.70 18.09
CA SER A 149 -9.23 0.34 17.50
C SER A 149 -10.73 0.01 17.61
N PRO A 150 -11.62 1.02 17.60
CA PRO A 150 -13.07 0.79 17.59
C PRO A 150 -13.57 -0.04 16.40
N ALA A 151 -12.79 -0.13 15.33
CA ALA A 151 -13.16 -0.90 14.14
C ALA A 151 -13.10 -2.43 14.36
N ALA A 152 -12.30 -2.89 15.33
CA ALA A 152 -12.15 -4.31 15.64
C ALA A 152 -11.69 -4.50 17.10
N PRO A 153 -12.55 -4.26 18.11
CA PRO A 153 -12.17 -4.21 19.51
C PRO A 153 -11.96 -5.62 20.12
N LEU A 154 -10.98 -6.35 19.61
CA LEU A 154 -10.58 -7.65 20.20
C LEU A 154 -9.73 -7.47 21.46
N ILE A 155 -8.97 -6.37 21.55
CA ILE A 155 -8.18 -6.04 22.74
C ILE A 155 -9.05 -5.18 23.67
N PRO A 156 -9.34 -5.64 24.90
CA PRO A 156 -10.10 -4.85 25.86
C PRO A 156 -9.42 -3.51 26.14
N ARG A 157 -10.22 -2.44 26.26
CA ARG A 157 -9.72 -1.08 26.61
C ARG A 157 -9.01 -1.04 27.97
N SER A 158 -9.28 -2.01 28.86
CA SER A 158 -8.56 -2.18 30.13
C SER A 158 -7.11 -2.59 29.93
N VAL A 159 -6.79 -3.32 28.86
CA VAL A 159 -5.43 -3.76 28.53
C VAL A 159 -4.70 -2.68 27.74
N LEU A 160 -5.34 -2.11 26.72
CA LEU A 160 -4.75 -1.06 25.91
C LEU A 160 -5.71 0.11 25.73
N SER A 161 -5.35 1.25 26.31
CA SER A 161 -6.05 2.53 26.11
C SER A 161 -6.00 2.97 24.64
N GLU A 162 -6.98 3.76 24.20
CA GLU A 162 -7.00 4.41 22.88
C GLU A 162 -5.73 5.22 22.61
N ARG A 163 -5.17 5.88 23.64
CA ARG A 163 -3.88 6.58 23.53
C ARG A 163 -2.73 5.61 23.27
N GLY A 164 -2.80 4.41 23.85
CA GLY A 164 -1.86 3.32 23.60
C GLY A 164 -1.96 2.80 22.17
N ALA A 165 -3.18 2.59 21.66
CA ALA A 165 -3.42 2.19 20.28
C ALA A 165 -2.89 3.22 19.27
N ALA A 166 -3.14 4.52 19.52
CA ALA A 166 -2.62 5.60 18.69
C ALA A 166 -1.07 5.66 18.70
N ARG A 167 -0.45 5.43 19.87
CA ARG A 167 1.01 5.33 19.97
C ARG A 167 1.55 4.11 19.22
N ALA A 168 0.91 2.95 19.34
CA ALA A 168 1.30 1.74 18.60
C ALA A 168 1.26 1.98 17.08
N SER A 169 0.20 2.63 16.58
CA SER A 169 0.08 3.03 15.18
C SER A 169 1.19 4.01 14.75
N LEU A 170 1.51 5.02 15.58
CA LEU A 170 2.61 5.93 15.27
C LEU A 170 3.97 5.21 15.20
N TRP A 171 4.23 4.32 16.15
CA TRP A 171 5.47 3.54 16.18
C TRP A 171 5.56 2.53 15.05
N SER A 172 4.45 1.94 14.59
CA SER A 172 4.45 1.08 13.41
C SER A 172 4.89 1.87 12.18
N VAL A 173 4.32 3.05 11.94
CA VAL A 173 4.72 3.93 10.82
C VAL A 173 6.21 4.31 10.90
N ARG A 174 6.75 4.55 12.10
CA ARG A 174 8.19 4.80 12.28
C ARG A 174 9.05 3.58 11.97
N ALA A 175 8.62 2.39 12.36
CA ALA A 175 9.32 1.14 12.05
C ALA A 175 9.34 0.88 10.52
N TRP A 176 8.23 1.12 9.84
CA TRP A 176 8.16 1.07 8.38
C TRP A 176 9.04 2.14 7.70
N GLY A 177 9.07 3.36 8.26
CA GLY A 177 9.96 4.42 7.79
C GLY A 177 11.44 4.03 7.92
N LEU A 178 11.83 3.41 9.04
CA LEU A 178 13.18 2.89 9.26
C LEU A 178 13.54 1.83 8.22
N TYR A 179 12.64 0.86 7.97
CA TYR A 179 12.82 -0.13 6.91
C TYR A 179 13.08 0.54 5.55
N THR A 180 12.28 1.55 5.19
CA THR A 180 12.38 2.25 3.91
C THR A 180 13.72 2.97 3.75
N VAL A 181 14.20 3.64 4.80
CA VAL A 181 15.53 4.29 4.79
C VAL A 181 16.64 3.25 4.63
N LEU A 182 16.56 2.14 5.38
CA LEU A 182 17.53 1.05 5.26
C LEU A 182 17.49 0.40 3.87
N GLN A 183 16.31 0.29 3.25
CA GLN A 183 16.17 -0.23 1.89
C GLN A 183 16.88 0.66 0.87
N ILE A 184 16.83 1.98 1.03
CA ILE A 184 17.59 2.92 0.18
C ILE A 184 19.10 2.73 0.38
N VAL A 185 19.55 2.53 1.63
CA VAL A 185 20.97 2.27 1.93
C VAL A 185 21.43 0.94 1.32
N HIS A 186 20.62 -0.11 1.46
CA HIS A 186 20.87 -1.43 0.87
C HIS A 186 21.01 -1.33 -0.66
N LEU A 187 20.03 -0.72 -1.34
CA LEU A 187 20.07 -0.48 -2.79
C LEU A 187 21.28 0.34 -3.25
N ARG A 188 21.74 1.28 -2.43
CA ARG A 188 22.96 2.06 -2.72
C ARG A 188 24.20 1.17 -2.68
N ASN A 189 24.26 0.22 -1.75
CA ASN A 189 25.38 -0.71 -1.65
C ASN A 189 25.38 -1.71 -2.82
N ASP A 190 24.23 -2.31 -3.12
CA ASP A 190 24.06 -3.21 -4.28
C ASP A 190 24.46 -2.53 -5.59
N TRP A 191 24.10 -1.24 -5.74
CA TRP A 191 24.49 -0.46 -6.90
C TRP A 191 26.01 -0.30 -7.02
N LYS A 192 26.71 -0.07 -5.90
CA LYS A 192 28.18 0.05 -5.90
C LYS A 192 28.82 -1.27 -6.29
N GLU A 193 28.38 -2.38 -5.71
CA GLU A 193 28.88 -3.72 -6.02
C GLU A 193 28.67 -4.07 -7.49
N ALA A 194 27.49 -3.78 -8.04
CA ALA A 194 27.20 -3.97 -9.46
C ALA A 194 28.09 -3.12 -10.38
N GLN A 195 28.46 -1.90 -9.97
CA GLN A 195 29.40 -1.05 -10.73
C GLN A 195 30.81 -1.63 -10.72
N GLU A 196 31.28 -2.13 -9.57
CA GLU A 196 32.59 -2.75 -9.44
C GLU A 196 32.69 -4.04 -10.27
N GLU A 197 31.67 -4.90 -10.22
CA GLU A 197 31.61 -6.13 -11.02
C GLU A 197 31.60 -5.83 -12.53
N THR A 198 30.86 -4.78 -12.93
CA THR A 198 30.86 -4.31 -14.33
C THR A 198 32.23 -3.79 -14.76
N ALA A 199 32.95 -3.10 -13.87
CA ALA A 199 34.31 -2.61 -14.13
C ALA A 199 35.29 -3.78 -14.29
N ARG A 200 35.30 -4.74 -13.35
CA ARG A 200 36.13 -5.96 -13.42
C ARG A 200 35.86 -6.76 -14.70
N SER A 201 34.59 -6.99 -15.02
CA SER A 201 34.19 -7.68 -16.26
C SER A 201 34.67 -6.96 -17.53
N ARG A 202 34.74 -5.62 -17.53
CA ARG A 202 35.26 -4.84 -18.66
C ARG A 202 36.77 -4.97 -18.78
N GLU A 203 37.48 -4.97 -17.66
CA GLU A 203 38.93 -5.17 -17.63
C GLU A 203 39.31 -6.57 -18.11
N GLU A 204 38.64 -7.61 -17.62
CA GLU A 204 38.83 -8.99 -18.08
C GLU A 204 38.56 -9.16 -19.56
N ARG A 205 37.47 -8.59 -20.08
CA ARG A 205 37.18 -8.58 -21.53
C ARG A 205 38.25 -7.84 -22.32
N SER A 206 38.82 -6.77 -21.76
CA SER A 206 39.89 -6.01 -22.42
C SER A 206 41.20 -6.80 -22.43
N ARG A 207 41.56 -7.45 -21.33
CA ARG A 207 42.70 -8.38 -21.24
C ARG A 207 42.55 -9.56 -22.19
N ALA A 208 41.37 -10.19 -22.22
CA ALA A 208 41.05 -11.28 -23.15
C ALA A 208 41.22 -10.85 -24.61
N ARG A 209 40.78 -9.62 -24.98
CA ARG A 209 41.00 -9.06 -26.33
C ARG A 209 42.48 -8.82 -26.65
N LEU A 210 43.28 -8.41 -25.67
CA LEU A 210 44.72 -8.20 -25.85
C LEU A 210 45.45 -9.54 -26.06
N LEU A 211 45.09 -10.56 -25.30
CA LEU A 211 45.63 -11.92 -25.45
C LEU A 211 45.12 -12.60 -26.73
N GLN A 212 43.89 -12.32 -27.13
CA GLN A 212 43.27 -12.82 -28.36
C GLN A 212 43.59 -11.90 -29.56
N ARG A 213 44.88 -11.61 -29.79
CA ARG A 213 45.38 -11.03 -31.05
C ARG A 213 45.40 -12.09 -32.17
N ARG A 214 44.21 -12.62 -32.51
CA ARG A 214 43.91 -13.17 -33.84
C ARG A 214 42.85 -12.28 -34.48
N PRO A 215 42.93 -11.99 -35.79
CA PRO A 215 42.04 -11.06 -36.46
C PRO A 215 40.65 -11.68 -36.61
N LEU A 216 39.78 -11.55 -35.60
CA LEU A 216 38.38 -11.91 -35.71
C LEU A 216 37.57 -10.72 -36.21
N ARG A 217 37.42 -10.71 -37.53
CA ARG A 217 36.46 -9.93 -38.31
C ARG A 217 35.08 -10.56 -38.14
N SER A 218 34.22 -10.00 -37.28
CA SER A 218 32.74 -10.01 -37.44
C SER A 218 31.99 -9.55 -36.18
N GLY A 219 30.81 -8.95 -36.40
CA GLY A 219 29.67 -9.14 -35.49
C GLY A 219 29.21 -7.98 -34.61
N ARG A 220 29.13 -6.74 -35.12
CA ARG A 220 28.46 -5.62 -34.42
C ARG A 220 26.93 -5.73 -34.51
N ARG A 221 26.30 -6.61 -33.73
CA ARG A 221 24.83 -6.56 -33.45
C ARG A 221 24.49 -7.20 -32.09
N SER A 222 24.44 -6.41 -31.02
CA SER A 222 23.69 -6.72 -29.77
C SER A 222 23.75 -5.61 -28.71
N ARG A 223 23.68 -4.32 -29.11
CA ARG A 223 23.81 -3.19 -28.16
C ARG A 223 22.51 -2.41 -27.91
N VAL A 224 21.35 -3.00 -28.21
CA VAL A 224 20.04 -2.29 -28.17
C VAL A 224 19.19 -2.67 -26.95
N SER A 225 19.38 -3.84 -26.35
CA SER A 225 18.57 -4.31 -25.20
C SER A 225 18.94 -3.67 -23.86
N SER A 226 20.22 -3.33 -23.62
CA SER A 226 20.67 -2.74 -22.34
C SER A 226 20.32 -1.25 -22.19
N LEU A 227 20.03 -0.56 -23.29
CA LEU A 227 19.61 0.86 -23.27
C LEU A 227 18.16 1.02 -22.80
N ARG A 228 17.27 0.03 -23.06
CA ARG A 228 15.87 0.11 -22.64
C ARG A 228 15.68 -0.03 -21.12
N LEU A 229 16.45 -0.91 -20.48
CA LEU A 229 16.40 -1.12 -19.02
C LEU A 229 16.94 0.08 -18.22
N SER A 230 17.95 0.77 -18.72
CA SER A 230 18.54 1.95 -18.05
C SER A 230 17.66 3.21 -18.15
N LEU A 231 16.83 3.33 -19.19
CA LEU A 231 15.85 4.42 -19.33
C LEU A 231 14.68 4.27 -18.36
N ILE A 232 14.15 3.05 -18.18
CA ILE A 232 13.07 2.78 -17.22
C ILE A 232 13.54 3.09 -15.78
N TRP A 233 14.78 2.73 -15.43
CA TRP A 233 15.36 3.02 -14.12
C TRP A 233 15.58 4.52 -13.87
N ARG A 234 15.96 5.30 -14.90
CA ARG A 234 16.11 6.76 -14.80
C ARG A 234 14.78 7.47 -14.59
N SER A 235 13.70 7.01 -15.24
CA SER A 235 12.37 7.60 -15.09
C SER A 235 11.77 7.35 -13.70
N CYS A 236 11.96 6.17 -13.11
CA CYS A 236 11.48 5.88 -11.75
C CYS A 236 12.19 6.70 -10.67
N ARG A 237 13.48 7.02 -10.86
CA ARG A 237 14.28 7.81 -9.90
C ARG A 237 13.84 9.27 -9.79
N ALA A 238 13.36 9.85 -10.89
CA ALA A 238 12.92 11.25 -10.94
C ALA A 238 11.51 11.47 -10.35
N LEU A 239 10.62 10.48 -10.47
CA LEU A 239 9.21 10.63 -10.10
C LEU A 239 8.90 10.34 -8.63
N PHE A 240 9.67 9.47 -7.95
CA PHE A 240 9.29 8.99 -6.61
C PHE A 240 10.20 9.43 -5.46
N ILE A 241 11.47 9.74 -5.69
CA ILE A 241 12.41 10.01 -4.58
C ILE A 241 12.41 11.48 -4.14
N GLY A 242 12.15 12.42 -5.06
CA GLY A 242 12.16 13.86 -4.77
C GLY A 242 11.10 14.33 -3.77
N PRO A 243 9.80 14.00 -3.96
CA PRO A 243 8.73 14.51 -3.09
C PRO A 243 8.69 13.83 -1.71
N LEU A 244 8.99 12.52 -1.65
CA LEU A 244 8.91 11.75 -0.40
C LEU A 244 10.00 12.14 0.60
N LEU A 245 11.21 12.49 0.13
CA LEU A 245 12.30 12.90 1.01
C LEU A 245 12.10 14.34 1.55
N VAL A 246 11.45 15.22 0.77
CA VAL A 246 11.13 16.60 1.17
C VAL A 246 9.98 16.66 2.17
N VAL A 247 9.00 15.75 2.09
CA VAL A 247 7.90 15.64 3.06
C VAL A 247 8.35 15.02 4.39
N TYR A 248 9.35 14.12 4.38
CA TYR A 248 9.85 13.49 5.61
C TYR A 248 10.93 14.29 6.37
N LEU A 249 11.63 15.23 5.73
CA LEU A 249 12.75 15.97 6.34
C LEU A 249 12.50 17.48 6.56
N ARG A 250 11.33 18.03 6.18
CA ARG A 250 11.04 19.47 6.32
C ARG A 250 9.84 19.73 7.24
N PRO A 251 10.03 20.24 8.47
CA PRO A 251 8.95 20.42 9.45
C PRO A 251 8.10 21.69 9.24
N SER A 252 8.02 22.27 8.02
CA SER A 252 7.56 23.66 7.87
C SER A 252 6.79 24.02 6.59
N ILE A 253 6.24 23.08 5.83
CA ILE A 253 5.40 23.45 4.68
C ILE A 253 3.93 23.13 4.98
N PRO A 254 3.05 24.15 5.04
CA PRO A 254 1.62 23.95 5.25
C PRO A 254 0.97 23.39 3.99
N LEU A 255 0.33 22.23 4.09
CA LEU A 255 -0.72 21.81 3.17
C LEU A 255 -2.07 22.17 3.79
N PRO A 256 -3.02 22.74 3.02
CA PRO A 256 -4.31 23.12 3.54
C PRO A 256 -5.19 21.87 3.60
N CYS A 257 -5.48 21.36 4.79
CA CYS A 257 -6.73 20.66 5.17
C CYS A 257 -6.55 19.91 6.50
N SER A 258 -6.53 20.65 7.62
CA SER A 258 -7.12 20.24 8.91
C SER A 258 -6.83 21.31 9.97
N ALA A 259 -7.66 22.33 10.03
CA ALA A 259 -7.60 23.43 11.01
C ALA A 259 -7.73 22.99 12.49
N LEU A 260 -7.84 21.70 12.78
CA LEU A 260 -7.85 21.13 14.14
C LEU A 260 -6.46 20.73 14.65
N SER A 261 -5.43 20.67 13.80
CA SER A 261 -4.07 20.30 14.21
C SER A 261 -3.24 21.49 14.72
N LEU A 262 -3.60 22.72 14.34
CA LEU A 262 -2.86 23.94 14.69
C LEU A 262 -3.14 24.47 16.10
N LEU A 263 -4.26 24.07 16.71
CA LEU A 263 -4.51 24.31 18.14
C LEU A 263 -3.66 23.39 19.03
N TRP A 264 -3.17 22.27 18.50
CA TRP A 264 -2.38 21.29 19.25
C TRP A 264 -0.90 21.70 19.39
N LEU A 265 -0.30 22.33 18.37
CA LEU A 265 1.12 22.73 18.41
C LEU A 265 1.39 23.98 19.27
N ARG A 266 0.39 24.85 19.47
CA ARG A 266 0.52 26.03 20.36
C ARG A 266 0.52 25.65 21.84
N SER A 267 -0.02 24.47 22.18
CA SER A 267 -0.06 23.95 23.56
C SER A 267 1.21 23.21 23.98
N MET A 268 2.12 22.85 23.05
CA MET A 268 3.36 22.13 23.38
C MET A 268 4.57 23.03 23.66
N VAL A 269 4.51 24.33 23.37
CA VAL A 269 5.65 25.26 23.58
C VAL A 269 5.42 26.27 24.73
N ALA A 270 4.19 26.44 25.21
CA ALA A 270 3.89 27.34 26.33
C ALA A 270 3.57 26.56 27.60
N GLY A 271 4.61 26.02 28.25
CA GLY A 271 4.56 25.70 29.67
C GLY A 271 4.57 27.00 30.49
N ARG A 272 3.43 27.71 30.54
CA ARG A 272 3.22 28.80 31.49
C ARG A 272 1.74 28.94 31.82
N ARG A 273 1.42 28.84 33.11
CA ARG A 273 0.08 29.03 33.68
C ARG A 273 -0.41 30.43 33.34
N HIS A 274 -1.47 30.56 32.53
CA HIS A 274 -2.36 31.71 32.62
C HIS A 274 -3.78 31.28 32.25
N ALA A 275 -4.70 31.52 33.19
CA ALA A 275 -6.12 31.44 32.99
C ALA A 275 -6.56 32.55 32.02
N TYR A 276 -7.24 32.18 30.94
CA TYR A 276 -8.01 33.13 30.14
C TYR A 276 -9.40 32.57 29.88
N ARG A 277 -10.41 33.40 30.22
CA ARG A 277 -11.82 33.23 29.89
C ARG A 277 -11.97 33.08 28.37
N LEU A 278 -12.73 32.08 27.95
CA LEU A 278 -13.17 31.91 26.56
C LEU A 278 -14.23 32.96 26.21
N PRO A 279 -14.20 33.56 25.02
CA PRO A 279 -15.30 34.39 24.55
C PRO A 279 -16.47 33.50 24.07
N HIS A 280 -17.68 33.99 24.33
CA HIS A 280 -18.94 33.41 23.90
C HIS A 280 -18.94 33.11 22.39
N VAL A 281 -18.99 31.84 22.02
CA VAL A 281 -19.23 31.40 20.63
C VAL A 281 -20.73 31.13 20.47
N SER A 282 -21.29 31.70 19.40
CA SER A 282 -22.70 31.69 19.03
C SER A 282 -23.32 30.27 18.95
N PRO A 283 -24.55 30.05 19.45
CA PRO A 283 -25.17 28.73 19.57
C PRO A 283 -25.65 28.08 18.26
N TYR A 284 -25.38 28.67 17.09
CA TYR A 284 -25.89 28.16 15.81
C TYR A 284 -25.05 27.05 15.16
N ILE A 285 -23.83 26.79 15.63
CA ILE A 285 -22.93 25.79 15.00
C ILE A 285 -23.10 24.39 15.61
N TYR A 286 -23.79 24.25 16.75
CA TYR A 286 -23.97 22.95 17.41
C TYR A 286 -25.15 22.10 16.87
N LYS A 287 -26.03 22.68 16.05
CA LYS A 287 -27.28 22.00 15.65
C LYS A 287 -27.19 21.14 14.38
N GLN A 288 -26.05 21.14 13.69
CA GLN A 288 -25.89 20.41 12.42
C GLN A 288 -24.97 19.18 12.51
N TRP A 289 -24.41 18.91 13.70
CA TRP A 289 -23.52 17.75 13.95
C TRP A 289 -24.22 16.55 14.63
N SER A 290 -25.51 16.65 14.98
CA SER A 290 -26.23 15.57 15.70
C SER A 290 -27.09 14.65 14.80
N VAL A 291 -26.96 14.72 13.47
CA VAL A 291 -27.85 13.97 12.55
C VAL A 291 -27.20 12.70 11.96
N TYR A 292 -25.89 12.45 12.18
CA TYR A 292 -25.17 11.38 11.49
C TYR A 292 -24.61 10.23 12.36
N HIS A 293 -24.94 10.13 13.66
CA HIS A 293 -24.49 9.01 14.51
C HIS A 293 -25.55 8.57 15.53
N PRO A 294 -26.30 7.46 15.32
CA PRO A 294 -27.24 6.93 16.30
C PRO A 294 -26.67 5.77 17.14
N PHE A 295 -25.40 5.84 17.58
CA PHE A 295 -24.79 4.76 18.40
C PHE A 295 -23.94 5.27 19.58
N PHE A 296 -24.39 6.33 20.24
CA PHE A 296 -23.87 6.73 21.56
C PHE A 296 -25.03 7.21 22.45
N HIS A 297 -25.73 6.27 23.06
CA HIS A 297 -26.49 6.47 24.30
C HIS A 297 -26.62 5.14 25.03
N ALA A 298 -25.66 4.84 25.92
CA ALA A 298 -25.76 4.08 27.16
C ALA A 298 -24.39 4.10 27.85
#